data_AF-A0A9E5P014-F1
#
_entry.id   AF-A0A9E5P014-F1
#
_cell.length_a   1.000
_cell.length_b   1.000
_cell.length_c   1.000
_cell.angle_alpha   90.00
_cell.angle_beta   90.00
_cell.angle_gamma   90.00
#
_symmetry.space_group_name_H-M   'P 1'
#
loop_
_entity.id
_entity.type
_entity.pdbx_description
1 polymer ?
#
loop_
_entity_poly.entity_id
_entity_poly.type
_entity_poly.pdbx_seq_one_letter_code
_entity_poly.pdbx_strand_id
1 'polypeptide(L)'
;TVNQILREGDSYRFQFAISREISRALVEKGSVAVDGISLTVSGLDQEVFQVYVIPYTLEKTTLKLREPGNRVNIETDLIGKYVEKMLSSQREGVTLEKLIESGFL
;
A
#
# COMPACT_ATOMS: atom_id res chain seq x y z
N THR A 1 2.89 -11.05 -5.26
CA THR A 1 2.52 -12.13 -6.22
C THR A 1 1.03 -12.10 -6.44
N VAL A 2 0.55 -12.33 -7.66
CA VAL A 2 -0.89 -12.48 -7.90
C VAL A 2 -1.39 -13.70 -7.13
N ASN A 3 -2.31 -13.49 -6.20
CA ASN A 3 -2.90 -14.54 -5.38
C ASN A 3 -4.16 -15.10 -6.03
N GLN A 4 -5.06 -14.21 -6.47
CA GLN A 4 -6.35 -14.59 -7.05
C GLN A 4 -6.84 -13.50 -8.02
N ILE A 5 -7.61 -13.91 -9.03
CA ILE A 5 -8.30 -13.01 -9.95
C ILE A 5 -9.76 -13.48 -10.03
N LEU A 6 -10.70 -12.57 -9.75
CA LEU A 6 -12.13 -12.85 -9.73
C LEU A 6 -12.86 -11.87 -10.64
N ARG A 7 -13.73 -12.36 -11.52
CA ARG A 7 -14.61 -11.50 -12.31
C ARG A 7 -15.84 -11.13 -11.49
N GLU A 8 -16.10 -9.84 -11.34
CA GLU A 8 -17.22 -9.29 -10.58
C GLU A 8 -17.94 -8.23 -11.43
N GLY A 9 -19.07 -8.63 -12.01
CA GLY A 9 -19.74 -7.83 -13.05
C GLY A 9 -18.81 -7.64 -14.27
N ASP A 10 -18.58 -6.38 -14.62
CA ASP A 10 -17.68 -6.00 -15.71
C ASP A 10 -16.24 -5.75 -15.25
N SER A 11 -15.97 -5.77 -13.94
CA SER A 11 -14.62 -5.54 -13.40
C SER A 11 -13.96 -6.83 -12.94
N TYR A 12 -12.66 -6.76 -12.71
CA TYR A 12 -11.85 -7.86 -12.18
C TYR A 12 -11.26 -7.45 -10.85
N ARG A 13 -11.52 -8.24 -9.81
CA ARG A 13 -10.87 -8.08 -8.51
C ARG A 13 -9.59 -8.90 -8.51
N PHE A 14 -8.47 -8.19 -8.45
CA PHE A 14 -7.15 -8.79 -8.28
C PHE A 14 -6.79 -8.78 -6.81
N GLN A 15 -6.27 -9.90 -6.32
CA GLN A 15 -5.65 -10.02 -5.02
C GLN A 15 -4.17 -10.29 -5.19
N PHE A 16 -3.35 -9.65 -4.37
CA PHE A 16 -1.91 -9.82 -4.38
C PHE A 16 -1.41 -10.19 -2.99
N ALA A 17 -0.67 -11.29 -2.91
CA ALA A 17 0.09 -11.65 -1.72
C ALA A 17 1.34 -10.75 -1.62
N ILE A 18 1.55 -10.18 -0.43
CA ILE A 18 2.61 -9.23 -0.10
C ILE A 18 3.25 -9.57 1.26
N SER A 19 4.44 -9.04 1.53
CA SER A 19 5.04 -9.12 2.86
C SER A 19 4.37 -8.14 3.83
N ARG A 20 4.51 -8.41 5.13
CA ARG A 20 4.05 -7.50 6.20
C ARG A 20 4.67 -6.11 6.13
N GLU A 21 5.90 -6.01 5.62
CA GLU A 21 6.58 -4.73 5.42
C GLU A 21 5.85 -3.86 4.39
N ILE A 22 5.47 -4.44 3.25
CA ILE A 22 4.71 -3.73 2.21
C ILE A 22 3.30 -3.38 2.72
N SER A 23 2.65 -4.29 3.45
CA SER A 23 1.31 -4.05 4.01
C SER A 23 1.26 -2.80 4.91
N ARG A 24 2.30 -2.57 5.73
CA ARG A 24 2.40 -1.37 6.59
C ARG A 24 2.52 -0.06 5.82
N ALA A 25 3.00 -0.11 4.59
CA ALA A 25 3.16 1.05 3.71
C ALA A 25 1.97 1.26 2.76
N LEU A 26 0.98 0.36 2.80
CA LEU A 26 -0.28 0.50 2.07
C LEU A 26 -1.38 1.02 2.99
N VAL A 27 -2.35 1.70 2.39
CA VAL A 27 -3.51 2.23 3.09
C VAL A 27 -4.74 1.90 2.24
N GLU A 28 -5.83 1.44 2.86
CA GLU A 28 -7.10 1.26 2.15
C GLU A 28 -7.56 2.58 1.53
N LYS A 29 -8.09 2.50 0.30
CA LYS A 29 -8.44 3.66 -0.55
C LYS A 29 -7.25 4.52 -0.97
N GLY A 30 -6.04 4.15 -0.57
CA GLY A 30 -4.80 4.76 -1.04
C GLY A 30 -4.38 4.28 -2.43
N SER A 31 -3.38 4.96 -2.97
CA SER A 31 -2.77 4.63 -4.26
C SER A 31 -1.73 3.52 -4.10
N VAL A 32 -1.64 2.64 -5.10
CA VAL A 32 -0.59 1.63 -5.22
C VAL A 32 -0.25 1.45 -6.70
N ALA A 33 1.02 1.26 -7.02
CA ALA A 33 1.42 0.87 -8.37
C ALA A 33 1.71 -0.64 -8.41
N VAL A 34 1.08 -1.34 -9.37
CA VAL A 34 1.36 -2.75 -9.67
C VAL A 34 1.96 -2.82 -11.07
N ASP A 35 3.21 -3.26 -11.19
CA ASP A 35 3.97 -3.22 -12.45
C ASP A 35 3.91 -1.82 -13.13
N GLY A 36 3.96 -0.75 -12.33
CA GLY A 36 3.87 0.64 -12.79
C GLY A 36 2.47 1.13 -13.12
N ILE A 37 1.43 0.30 -12.94
CA ILE A 37 0.03 0.67 -13.18
C ILE A 37 -0.54 1.26 -11.90
N SER A 38 -0.93 2.54 -11.96
CA SER A 38 -1.58 3.21 -10.83
C SER A 38 -2.99 2.64 -10.60
N LEU A 39 -3.23 2.14 -9.39
CA LEU A 39 -4.46 1.51 -8.96
C LEU A 39 -4.82 1.99 -7.54
N THR A 40 -6.07 1.73 -7.14
CA THR A 40 -6.56 2.06 -5.80
C THR A 40 -6.74 0.79 -4.98
N VAL A 41 -6.20 0.79 -3.77
CA VAL A 41 -6.37 -0.32 -2.82
C VAL A 41 -7.84 -0.37 -2.38
N SER A 42 -8.56 -1.44 -2.73
CA SER A 42 -9.97 -1.64 -2.35
C SER A 42 -10.15 -2.50 -1.10
N GLY A 43 -9.07 -3.05 -0.56
CA GLY A 43 -9.04 -3.78 0.71
C GLY A 43 -7.62 -4.22 1.04
N LEU A 44 -7.32 -4.29 2.33
CA LEU A 44 -5.97 -4.56 2.82
C LEU A 44 -6.01 -5.40 4.10
N ASP A 45 -5.31 -6.54 4.06
CA ASP A 45 -5.00 -7.38 5.22
C ASP A 45 -3.47 -7.40 5.47
N GLN A 46 -3.03 -8.18 6.47
CA GLN A 46 -1.61 -8.26 6.85
C GLN A 46 -0.68 -8.78 5.75
N GLU A 47 -1.19 -9.63 4.85
CA GLU A 47 -0.38 -10.35 3.86
C GLU A 47 -1.01 -10.32 2.46
N VAL A 48 -2.16 -9.67 2.29
CA VAL A 48 -2.88 -9.57 1.01
C VAL A 48 -3.44 -8.16 0.86
N PHE A 49 -3.38 -7.61 -0.34
CA PHE A 49 -4.19 -6.45 -0.72
C PHE A 49 -4.97 -6.74 -1.99
N GLN A 50 -6.04 -5.98 -2.20
CA GLN A 50 -6.91 -6.12 -3.37
C GLN A 50 -7.13 -4.79 -4.10
N VAL A 51 -7.44 -4.89 -5.39
CA VAL A 51 -7.78 -3.78 -6.27
C VAL A 51 -8.88 -4.22 -7.23
N TYR A 52 -9.67 -3.26 -7.72
CA TYR A 52 -10.59 -3.48 -8.84
C TYR A 52 -10.00 -2.93 -10.13
N VAL A 53 -10.05 -3.73 -11.18
CA VAL A 53 -9.54 -3.39 -12.51
C VAL A 53 -10.71 -3.42 -13.50
N ILE A 54 -11.01 -2.26 -14.07
CA ILE A 54 -12.05 -2.12 -15.11
C ILE A 54 -11.55 -2.68 -16.45
N PRO A 55 -12.45 -3.03 -17.40
CA PRO A 55 -12.08 -3.63 -18.69
C PRO A 55 -11.00 -2.85 -19.44
N TYR A 56 -11.16 -1.52 -19.52
CA TYR A 56 -10.20 -0.66 -20.22
C TYR A 56 -8.77 -0.81 -19.67
N THR A 57 -8.60 -0.75 -18.34
CA THR A 57 -7.29 -0.90 -17.71
C THR A 57 -6.74 -2.31 -17.90
N LEU A 58 -7.58 -3.33 -17.80
CA LEU A 58 -7.15 -4.72 -18.03
C LEU A 58 -6.61 -4.88 -19.47
N GLU A 59 -7.38 -4.44 -20.47
CA GLU A 59 -7.04 -4.59 -21.89
C GLU A 59 -5.79 -3.81 -22.32
N LYS A 60 -5.58 -2.63 -21.72
CA LYS A 60 -4.51 -1.69 -22.07
C LYS A 60 -3.23 -1.86 -21.27
N THR A 61 -3.18 -2.81 -20.32
CA THR A 61 -1.99 -3.03 -19.49
C THR A 61 -1.53 -4.49 -19.53
N THR A 62 -0.41 -4.77 -18.86
CA THR A 62 0.12 -6.14 -18.73
C THR A 62 -0.71 -7.02 -17.79
N LEU A 63 -1.68 -6.46 -17.05
CA LEU A 63 -2.53 -7.22 -16.13
C LEU A 63 -3.36 -8.30 -16.84
N LYS A 64 -3.75 -8.12 -18.11
CA LYS A 64 -4.45 -9.17 -18.89
C LYS A 64 -3.62 -10.43 -19.12
N LEU A 65 -2.31 -10.34 -18.97
CA LEU A 65 -1.38 -11.46 -19.14
C LEU A 65 -1.03 -12.12 -17.81
N ARG A 66 -1.58 -11.62 -16.69
CA ARG A 66 -1.27 -12.11 -15.36
C ARG A 66 -2.19 -13.24 -14.94
N GLU A 67 -1.58 -14.24 -14.32
CA GLU A 67 -2.26 -15.39 -13.73
C GLU A 67 -1.85 -15.53 -12.25
N PRO A 68 -2.67 -16.20 -11.41
CA PRO A 68 -2.26 -16.58 -10.06
C PRO A 68 -0.87 -17.24 -10.03
N GLY A 69 -0.03 -16.84 -9.07
CA GLY A 69 1.36 -17.26 -8.97
C GLY A 69 2.36 -16.36 -9.71
N ASN A 70 1.92 -15.49 -10.63
CA ASN A 70 2.82 -14.54 -11.28
C ASN A 70 3.38 -13.51 -10.28
N ARG A 71 4.68 -13.22 -10.39
CA ARG A 71 5.30 -12.11 -9.65
C ARG A 71 4.97 -10.79 -10.31
N VAL A 72 4.83 -9.76 -9.48
CA VAL A 72 4.59 -8.38 -9.88
C VAL A 72 5.47 -7.47 -9.02
N ASN A 73 5.82 -6.31 -9.56
CA ASN A 73 6.46 -5.23 -8.84
C ASN A 73 5.38 -4.42 -8.10
N ILE A 74 5.65 -4.07 -6.84
CA ILE A 74 4.76 -3.26 -6.02
C ILE A 74 5.51 -2.00 -5.61
N GLU A 75 4.92 -0.84 -5.88
CA GLU A 75 5.39 0.45 -5.38
C GLU A 75 4.29 1.08 -4.53
N THR A 76 4.62 1.39 -3.28
CA THR A 76 3.72 2.03 -2.33
C THR A 76 3.78 3.55 -2.46
N ASP A 77 2.75 4.25 -2.01
CA ASP A 77 2.69 5.70 -2.08
C ASP A 77 3.88 6.35 -1.35
N LEU A 78 4.47 7.36 -1.99
CA LEU A 78 5.58 8.13 -1.47
C LEU A 78 5.18 8.97 -0.26
N ILE A 79 3.92 9.41 -0.18
CA ILE A 79 3.42 10.21 0.94
C ILE A 79 3.61 9.49 2.28
N GLY A 80 3.39 8.18 2.34
CA GLY A 80 3.59 7.39 3.55
C GLY A 80 5.03 7.51 4.08
N LYS A 81 6.02 7.43 3.18
CA LYS A 81 7.45 7.56 3.52
C LYS A 81 7.79 8.97 3.99
N TYR A 82 7.20 10.00 3.38
CA TYR A 82 7.40 11.39 3.84
C TYR A 82 6.79 11.62 5.22
N VAL A 83 5.58 11.14 5.47
CA VAL A 83 4.91 11.23 6.77
C VAL A 83 5.72 10.49 7.84
N GLU A 84 6.18 9.28 7.55
CA GLU A 84 7.05 8.52 8.45
C GLU A 84 8.34 9.30 8.78
N LYS A 85 9.00 9.86 7.76
CA LYS A 85 10.20 10.68 7.96
C LYS A 85 9.91 11.91 8.83
N MET A 86 8.82 12.65 8.58
CA MET A 86 8.43 13.82 9.38
C MET A 86 8.13 13.45 10.85
N LEU A 87 7.45 12.34 11.09
CA LEU A 87 7.14 11.87 12.44
C LEU A 87 8.38 11.33 13.17
N SER A 88 9.31 10.69 12.44
CA SER A 88 10.56 10.19 13.01
C SER A 88 11.46 11.32 13.53
N SER A 89 11.43 12.50 12.91
CA SER A 89 12.18 13.68 13.34
C SER A 89 11.65 14.37 14.61
N GLN A 90 10.46 13.99 15.11
CA GLN A 90 9.89 14.57 16.34
C GLN A 90 10.09 13.72 17.59
N ARG A 91 10.88 12.64 17.53
CA ARG A 91 11.26 11.88 18.72
C ARG A 91 12.39 12.55 19.51
N GLU A 92 12.19 13.78 19.95
CA GLU A 92 12.89 14.23 21.14
C GLU A 92 12.15 13.63 22.34
N GLY A 93 12.79 12.70 23.05
CA GLY A 93 12.24 12.19 24.31
C GLY A 93 12.00 13.33 25.30
N VAL A 94 11.17 13.06 26.32
CA VAL A 94 11.06 13.95 27.47
C VAL A 94 12.40 13.94 28.21
N THR A 95 13.13 15.04 28.18
CA THR A 95 14.37 15.22 28.95
C THR A 95 14.06 15.83 30.32
N LEU A 96 14.94 15.63 31.29
CA LEU A 96 14.80 16.24 32.61
C LEU A 96 14.82 17.78 32.51
N GLU A 97 15.67 18.33 31.63
CA GLU A 97 15.71 19.76 31.35
C GLU A 97 14.36 20.28 30.84
N LYS A 98 13.70 19.57 29.91
CA LYS A 98 12.38 19.98 29.40
C LYS A 98 11.28 19.93 30.46
N LEU A 99 11.37 19.01 31.42
CA LEU A 99 10.43 18.92 32.54
C LEU A 99 10.58 20.11 33.49
N ILE A 100 11.82 20.51 33.78
CA ILE A 100 12.13 21.68 34.61
C ILE A 100 11.69 22.96 33.90
N GLU A 101 12.04 23.15 32.63
CA GLU A 101 11.64 24.33 31.84
C GLU A 101 10.11 24.49 31.72
N SER A 102 9.39 23.37 31.65
CA SER A 102 7.93 23.35 31.54
C SER A 102 7.21 23.41 32.90
N GLY A 103 7.94 23.44 34.02
CA GLY A 103 7.38 23.57 35.38
C GLY A 103 6.73 22.32 35.95
N PHE A 104 7.07 21.13 35.44
CA PHE A 104 6.62 19.85 35.99
C PHE A 104 7.50 19.34 37.15
N LEU A 105 8.70 19.92 37.32
CA LEU A 105 9.68 19.66 38.39
C LEU A 105 10.26 21.00 38.86
#